data_AF-A0A5E7YHZ9-F1
#
_entry.id   AF-A0A5E7YHZ9-F1
#
_cell.length_a   1.000
_cell.length_b   1.000
_cell.length_c   1.000
_cell.angle_alpha   90.00
_cell.angle_beta   90.00
_cell.angle_gamma   90.00
#
_symmetry.space_group_name_H-M   'P 1'
#
loop_
_entity.id
_entity.type
_entity.pdbx_description
1 polymer ?
#
loop_
_entity_poly.entity_id
_entity_poly.type
_entity_poly.pdbx_seq_one_letter_code
_entity_poly.pdbx_strand_id
1 'polypeptide(L)' 'MTNDTIFISAVVIALLLALANAWRGAVLIRSGNETGGRRALVLGLSMLMLAGFAVYLRPI' A
#
# COMPACT_ATOMS: atom_id res chain seq x y z
N MET A 1 20.26 -3.49 -14.42
CA MET A 1 18.92 -3.76 -13.85
C MET A 1 17.91 -3.50 -14.96
N THR A 2 17.07 -4.47 -15.32
CA THR A 2 16.08 -4.32 -16.38
C THR A 2 14.88 -3.50 -15.89
N ASN A 3 14.20 -2.76 -16.78
CA ASN A 3 13.02 -1.95 -16.42
C ASN A 3 11.94 -2.78 -15.70
N ASP A 4 11.82 -4.05 -16.07
CA ASP A 4 10.91 -5.00 -15.42
C ASP A 4 11.25 -5.26 -13.96
N THR A 5 12.54 -5.41 -13.65
CA THR A 5 12.99 -5.62 -12.27
C THR A 5 12.67 -4.39 -11.42
N ILE A 6 12.89 -3.19 -11.95
CA ILE A 6 12.58 -1.93 -11.25
C ILE A 6 11.07 -1.82 -11.00
N PHE A 7 10.25 -2.11 -12.01
CA PHE A 7 8.80 -2.08 -11.89
C PHE A 7 8.29 -3.05 -10.82
N ILE A 8 8.72 -4.32 -10.89
CA ILE A 8 8.31 -5.34 -9.92
C ILE A 8 8.77 -4.94 -8.51
N SER A 9 10.01 -4.46 -8.34
CA SER A 9 10.50 -3.97 -7.06
C SER A 9 9.65 -2.82 -6.52
N ALA A 10 9.25 -1.86 -7.36
CA ALA A 10 8.40 -0.74 -6.95
C ALA A 10 7.00 -1.21 -6.50
N VAL A 11 6.38 -2.14 -7.23
CA VAL A 11 5.09 -2.74 -6.86
C VAL A 11 5.19 -3.47 -5.52
N VAL A 12 6.23 -4.28 -5.33
CA VAL A 12 6.45 -5.01 -4.07
C VAL A 12 6.61 -4.04 -2.90
N ILE A 13 7.39 -2.97 -3.06
CA ILE A 13 7.56 -1.94 -2.02
C ILE A 13 6.21 -1.28 -1.69
N ALA A 14 5.41 -0.92 -2.71
CA ALA A 14 4.10 -0.32 -2.50
C ALA A 14 3.16 -1.26 -1.71
N LEU A 15 3.16 -2.57 -2.01
CA LEU A 15 2.38 -3.57 -1.29
C LEU A 15 2.82 -3.72 0.17
N LEU A 16 4.13 -3.74 0.44
CA LEU A 16 4.67 -3.81 1.80
C LEU A 16 4.30 -2.56 2.61
N LEU A 17 4.39 -1.38 2.02
CA LEU A 17 3.99 -0.12 2.67
C LEU A 17 2.48 -0.07 2.94
N ALA A 18 1.68 -0.60 2.02
CA ALA A 18 0.24 -0.69 2.22
C ALA A 18 -0.13 -1.58 3.41
N LEU A 19 0.51 -2.75 3.51
CA LEU A 19 0.37 -3.66 4.66
C LEU A 19 0.82 -3.00 5.97
N ALA A 20 1.95 -2.30 5.96
CA ALA A 20 2.44 -1.58 7.14
C ALA A 20 1.47 -0.48 7.58
N ASN A 21 0.88 0.26 6.64
CA ASN A 21 -0.14 1.28 6.93
C ASN A 21 -1.44 0.66 7.46
N ALA A 22 -1.86 -0.49 6.92
CA ALA A 22 -3.03 -1.21 7.41
C ALA A 22 -2.82 -1.71 8.86
N TRP A 23 -1.65 -2.29 9.15
CA TRP A 23 -1.30 -2.70 10.51
C TRP A 23 -1.25 -1.50 11.46
N ARG A 24 -0.54 -0.43 11.09
CA ARG A 24 -0.50 0.81 11.88
C ARG A 24 -1.91 1.36 12.13
N GLY A 25 -2.77 1.32 11.13
CA GLY A 25 -4.16 1.74 11.23
C GLY A 25 -4.95 0.92 12.25
N ALA A 26 -4.84 -0.41 12.19
CA ALA A 26 -5.48 -1.30 13.15
C ALA A 26 -4.98 -1.09 14.58
N VAL A 27 -3.66 -0.88 14.77
CA VAL A 27 -3.07 -0.59 16.09
C VAL A 27 -3.58 0.73 16.65
N LEU A 28 -3.64 1.79 15.83
CA LEU A 28 -4.11 3.11 16.25
C LEU A 28 -5.60 3.11 16.62
N ILE A 29 -6.43 2.37 15.89
CA ILE A 29 -7.84 2.17 16.26
C ILE A 29 -7.93 1.47 17.61
N ARG A 30 -7.16 0.39 17.80
CA ARG A 30 -7.13 -0.35 19.06
C ARG A 30 -6.65 0.51 20.24
N SER A 31 -5.78 1.50 20.00
CA SER A 31 -5.29 2.43 21.03
C SER A 31 -6.20 3.65 21.25
N GLY A 32 -7.41 3.68 20.66
CA GLY A 32 -8.37 4.77 20.82
C GLY A 32 -8.15 5.98 19.91
N ASN A 33 -7.18 5.94 18.99
CA ASN A 33 -6.97 6.99 17.98
C ASN A 33 -7.61 6.58 16.64
N GLU A 34 -8.94 6.56 16.62
CA GLU A 34 -9.73 6.12 15.47
C GLU A 34 -9.47 6.97 14.22
N THR A 35 -9.36 8.29 14.36
CA THR A 35 -9.11 9.20 13.23
C THR A 35 -7.75 8.94 12.59
N GLY A 36 -6.69 8.80 13.40
CA GLY A 36 -5.35 8.47 12.90
C GLY A 36 -5.31 7.08 12.27
N GLY A 37 -5.98 6.11 12.89
CA GLY A 37 -6.02 4.74 12.38
C GLY A 37 -6.82 4.60 11.08
N ARG A 38 -7.95 5.29 10.95
CA ARG A 38 -8.75 5.34 9.72
C ARG A 38 -7.98 5.99 8.58
N ARG A 39 -7.22 7.05 8.84
CA ARG A 39 -6.35 7.67 7.83
C ARG A 39 -5.27 6.70 7.33
N ALA A 40 -4.61 5.98 8.24
CA ALA A 40 -3.61 4.99 7.87
C ALA A 40 -4.20 3.84 7.05
N LEU A 41 -5.39 3.35 7.42
CA LEU A 41 -6.11 2.34 6.62
C LEU A 41 -6.45 2.84 5.22
N VAL A 42 -7.02 4.04 5.10
CA VAL A 42 -7.36 4.63 3.79
C VAL A 42 -6.12 4.80 2.92
N LEU A 43 -5.01 5.28 3.49
CA LEU A 43 -3.74 5.38 2.77
C LEU A 43 -3.24 4.01 2.27
N GLY A 44 -3.28 2.99 3.13
CA GLY A 44 -2.91 1.63 2.74
C GLY A 44 -3.80 1.10 1.61
N LEU A 45 -5.10 1.35 1.68
CA LEU A 45 -6.06 0.91 0.66
C LEU A 45 -5.84 1.62 -0.69
N SER A 46 -5.56 2.93 -0.66
CA SER A 46 -5.19 3.70 -1.85
C SER A 46 -3.90 3.18 -2.50
N MET A 47 -2.90 2.80 -1.70
CA MET A 47 -1.66 2.21 -2.21
C MET A 47 -1.91 0.85 -2.87
N LEU A 48 -2.78 0.00 -2.30
CA LEU A 48 -3.18 -1.27 -2.92
C LEU A 48 -3.87 -1.05 -4.26
N MET A 49 -4.80 -0.08 -4.33
CA MET A 49 -5.50 0.24 -5.59
C MET A 49 -4.54 0.75 -6.66
N LEU A 50 -3.60 1.63 -6.29
CA LEU A 50 -2.57 2.14 -7.20
C LEU A 50 -1.63 1.03 -7.68
N ALA A 51 -1.21 0.12 -6.80
CA ALA A 51 -0.39 -1.03 -7.17
C ALA A 51 -1.13 -1.97 -8.14
N GLY A 52 -2.39 -2.28 -7.87
CA GLY A 52 -3.23 -3.08 -8.76
C GLY A 52 -3.44 -2.41 -10.13
N PHE A 53 -3.68 -1.11 -10.14
CA PHE A 53 -3.80 -0.33 -11.37
C PHE A 53 -2.50 -0.30 -12.18
N ALA A 54 -1.36 -0.11 -11.52
CA ALA A 54 -0.05 -0.14 -12.16
C ALA A 54 0.24 -1.49 -12.83
N VAL A 55 -0.14 -2.60 -12.18
CA VAL A 55 -0.03 -3.94 -12.76
C VAL A 55 -0.99 -4.11 -13.94
N TYR A 56 -2.24 -3.65 -13.84
CA TYR A 56 -3.24 -3.76 -14.90
C TYR A 56 -2.85 -2.99 -16.17
N LEU A 57 -2.29 -1.80 -16.04
CA LEU A 57 -1.87 -0.97 -17.16
C LEU A 57 -0.57 -1.42 -17.82
N ARG A 58 0.17 -2.36 -17.22
CA ARG A 58 1.45 -2.80 -17.79
C ARG A 58 1.17 -3.56 -19.10
N PRO A 59 1.65 -3.05 -20.25
CA PRO A 59 1.57 -3.81 -21.49
C PRO A 59 2.41 -5.07 -21.35
N ILE A 60 1.79 -6.22 -21.64
CA ILE A 60 2.40 -7.56 -21.63
C ILE A 60 3.29 -7.72 -22.87
#